data_AF-A0A534E2C6-F1
#
_entry.id   AF-A0A534E2C6-F1
#
_cell.length_a   1.000
_cell.length_b   1.000
_cell.length_c   1.000
_cell.angle_alpha   90.00
_cell.angle_beta   90.00
_cell.angle_gamma   90.00
#
_symmetry.space_group_name_H-M   'P 1'
#
loop_
_entity.id
_entity.type
_entity.pdbx_description
1 polymer ?
#
loop_
_entity_poly.entity_id
_entity_poly.type
_entity_poly.pdbx_seq_one_letter_code
_entity_poly.pdbx_strand_id
1 'polypeptide(L)'
;MTKDPVYDFNGSGTSDILWRNSSTGQNVLWLMNGATVASAPALPTVTNLNWIIAGAGDFNGDGKADILWHNQSTGQSQIWFMNGGTLSSAADTSTVSDTHWAIVGVGDFDGDGKADILWRNKSTGQNAIWFMIGGSIKSTGNITTVTDQNWTVAGVGDFSGDGKADILWHDTVTGQNQVWLMNGGTVASSAAILTLSDLNWHFAGVGDFDGDGKVDILWRNGSTGQNAVWSMNGATIVSSWSIQPVTDLNWKIVSVGDYNGDGKADILWRNGSTGQNAIFFMNGGTVASTLYPPSQPVAGWTVALH
;
A
#
# COMPACT_ATOMS: atom_id res chain seq x y z
N MET A 1 -19.61 -6.60 4.59
CA MET A 1 -18.53 -7.52 4.98
C MET A 1 -17.38 -6.63 5.39
N THR A 2 -16.79 -6.86 6.56
CA THR A 2 -15.56 -6.17 6.96
C THR A 2 -14.48 -6.55 5.94
N LYS A 3 -13.83 -5.56 5.35
CA LYS A 3 -12.76 -5.78 4.37
C LYS A 3 -11.56 -6.34 5.13
N ASP A 4 -11.03 -7.48 4.69
CA ASP A 4 -9.85 -8.06 5.35
C ASP A 4 -8.67 -7.09 5.26
N PRO A 5 -7.83 -6.98 6.30
CA PRO A 5 -6.69 -6.07 6.28
C PRO A 5 -5.73 -6.42 5.14
N VAL A 6 -5.24 -5.40 4.43
CA VAL A 6 -4.43 -5.54 3.20
C VAL A 6 -3.13 -6.36 3.41
N TYR A 7 -2.64 -6.42 4.65
CA TYR A 7 -1.38 -7.08 5.02
C TYR A 7 -1.55 -8.21 6.03
N ASP A 8 -2.72 -8.85 6.09
CA ASP A 8 -2.94 -10.01 6.96
C ASP A 8 -2.42 -11.30 6.29
N PHE A 9 -1.21 -11.73 6.62
CA PHE A 9 -0.61 -12.92 5.98
C PHE A 9 -1.10 -14.21 6.62
N ASN A 10 -1.72 -14.16 7.80
CA ASN A 10 -2.10 -15.35 8.57
C ASN A 10 -3.62 -15.53 8.75
N GLY A 11 -4.44 -14.57 8.28
CA GLY A 11 -5.89 -14.60 8.38
C GLY A 11 -6.40 -14.31 9.79
N SER A 12 -5.67 -13.49 10.56
CA SER A 12 -6.02 -13.13 11.94
C SER A 12 -7.04 -12.00 12.05
N GLY A 13 -7.32 -11.29 10.95
CA GLY A 13 -8.03 -10.02 10.96
C GLY A 13 -7.17 -8.85 11.42
N THR A 14 -5.85 -8.99 11.45
CA THR A 14 -4.91 -7.89 11.75
C THR A 14 -3.78 -7.84 10.73
N SER A 15 -3.29 -6.64 10.46
CA SER A 15 -2.18 -6.39 9.53
C SER A 15 -0.85 -6.83 10.15
N ASP A 16 -0.04 -7.51 9.37
CA ASP A 16 1.32 -7.90 9.72
C ASP A 16 2.36 -6.93 9.13
N ILE A 17 3.63 -7.10 9.47
CA ILE A 17 4.72 -6.24 8.98
C ILE A 17 5.77 -7.07 8.26
N LEU A 18 5.89 -6.88 6.94
CA LEU A 18 6.93 -7.49 6.13
C LEU A 18 8.17 -6.58 6.05
N TRP A 19 9.29 -7.07 6.57
CA TRP A 19 10.58 -6.41 6.54
C TRP A 19 11.46 -6.96 5.42
N ARG A 20 12.15 -6.07 4.71
CA ARG A 20 13.18 -6.42 3.74
C ARG A 20 14.46 -5.67 4.01
N ASN A 21 15.59 -6.35 3.95
CA ASN A 21 16.91 -5.72 3.94
C ASN A 21 17.34 -5.47 2.50
N SER A 22 17.39 -4.20 2.10
CA SER A 22 17.73 -3.78 0.73
C SER A 22 19.21 -3.97 0.37
N SER A 23 20.08 -4.26 1.35
CA SER A 23 21.51 -4.51 1.12
C SER A 23 21.85 -5.99 1.05
N THR A 24 21.10 -6.85 1.76
CA THR A 24 21.36 -8.30 1.82
C THR A 24 20.29 -9.16 1.15
N GLY A 25 19.12 -8.60 0.88
CA GLY A 25 17.97 -9.32 0.33
C GLY A 25 17.21 -10.17 1.36
N GLN A 26 17.58 -10.10 2.65
CA GLN A 26 16.91 -10.83 3.72
C GLN A 26 15.48 -10.32 3.91
N ASN A 27 14.56 -11.22 4.22
CA ASN A 27 13.15 -10.92 4.43
C ASN A 27 12.70 -11.52 5.76
N VAL A 28 11.96 -10.75 6.57
CA VAL A 28 11.38 -11.22 7.85
C VAL A 28 9.94 -10.74 7.91
N LEU A 29 9.02 -11.66 8.16
CA LEU A 29 7.61 -11.33 8.35
C LEU A 29 7.32 -11.29 9.85
N TRP A 30 6.80 -10.18 10.34
CA TRP A 30 6.30 -10.07 11.70
C TRP A 30 4.81 -10.32 11.68
N LEU A 31 4.41 -11.48 12.18
CA LEU A 31 3.02 -11.77 12.45
C LEU A 31 2.61 -11.00 13.71
N MET A 32 1.69 -10.06 13.55
CA MET A 32 1.31 -9.11 14.58
C MET A 32 0.07 -9.58 15.35
N ASN A 33 -0.09 -9.04 16.56
CA ASN A 33 -1.32 -9.06 17.33
C ASN A 33 -1.34 -7.75 18.13
N GLY A 34 -2.04 -6.74 17.61
CA GLY A 34 -1.83 -5.36 18.06
C GLY A 34 -0.38 -4.92 17.79
N ALA A 35 0.25 -4.31 18.78
CA ALA A 35 1.66 -3.91 18.69
C ALA A 35 2.66 -5.00 19.11
N THR A 36 2.17 -6.22 19.41
CA THR A 36 3.04 -7.34 19.80
C THR A 36 3.40 -8.19 18.58
N VAL A 37 4.66 -8.60 18.49
CA VAL A 37 5.12 -9.56 17.47
C VAL A 37 4.85 -10.96 17.99
N ALA A 38 3.78 -11.60 17.50
CA ALA A 38 3.39 -12.95 17.87
C ALA A 38 4.40 -13.99 17.33
N SER A 39 4.93 -13.75 16.13
CA SER A 39 5.98 -14.56 15.51
C SER A 39 6.78 -13.74 14.50
N ALA A 40 8.06 -14.05 14.31
CA ALA A 40 8.95 -13.35 13.36
C ALA A 40 9.68 -14.33 12.41
N PRO A 41 8.97 -15.13 11.61
CA PRO A 41 9.56 -16.05 10.65
C PRO A 41 10.47 -15.33 9.64
N ALA A 42 11.66 -15.90 9.41
CA ALA A 42 12.50 -15.51 8.29
C ALA A 42 11.94 -16.14 7.00
N LEU A 43 11.74 -15.31 5.99
CA LEU A 43 11.35 -15.75 4.65
C LEU A 43 12.59 -15.99 3.78
N PRO A 44 12.48 -16.67 2.62
CA PRO A 44 13.61 -16.87 1.73
C PRO A 44 14.32 -15.55 1.39
N THR A 45 15.65 -15.58 1.46
CA THR A 45 16.49 -14.42 1.10
C THR A 45 16.56 -14.30 -0.42
N VAL A 46 16.24 -13.11 -0.96
CA VAL A 46 16.31 -12.81 -2.39
C VAL A 46 17.53 -11.94 -2.64
N THR A 47 18.67 -12.57 -2.92
CA THR A 47 20.00 -11.93 -3.02
C THR A 47 20.20 -11.07 -4.26
N ASN A 48 19.44 -11.32 -5.33
CA ASN A 48 19.40 -10.40 -6.48
C ASN A 48 18.54 -9.18 -6.11
N LEU A 49 19.21 -8.07 -5.80
CA LEU A 49 18.58 -6.85 -5.30
C LEU A 49 17.75 -6.08 -6.34
N ASN A 50 17.79 -6.48 -7.62
CA ASN A 50 16.84 -5.95 -8.62
C ASN A 50 15.41 -6.45 -8.37
N TRP A 51 15.24 -7.55 -7.64
CA TRP A 51 13.95 -7.98 -7.14
C TRP A 51 13.53 -7.10 -5.96
N ILE A 52 12.45 -6.38 -6.16
CA ILE A 52 11.74 -5.61 -5.14
C ILE A 52 10.42 -6.29 -4.80
N ILE A 53 9.90 -6.01 -3.61
CA ILE A 53 8.50 -6.28 -3.30
C ILE A 53 7.71 -5.11 -3.88
N ALA A 54 6.83 -5.41 -4.82
CA ALA A 54 6.03 -4.41 -5.54
C ALA A 54 4.63 -4.22 -4.93
N GLY A 55 4.20 -5.13 -4.05
CA GLY A 55 2.96 -5.03 -3.31
C GLY A 55 2.62 -6.32 -2.58
N ALA A 56 1.49 -6.30 -1.89
CA ALA A 56 0.89 -7.47 -1.27
C ALA A 56 -0.64 -7.40 -1.43
N GLY A 57 -1.27 -8.58 -1.41
CA GLY A 57 -2.71 -8.75 -1.52
C GLY A 57 -3.04 -10.22 -1.69
N ASP A 58 -4.30 -10.61 -1.47
CA ASP A 58 -4.74 -11.99 -1.65
C ASP A 58 -4.89 -12.30 -3.15
N PHE A 59 -3.88 -12.94 -3.77
CA PHE A 59 -3.95 -13.24 -5.21
C PHE A 59 -4.69 -14.56 -5.48
N ASN A 60 -4.81 -15.45 -4.50
CA ASN A 60 -5.36 -16.80 -4.68
C ASN A 60 -6.78 -17.00 -4.10
N GLY A 61 -7.30 -16.03 -3.35
CA GLY A 61 -8.63 -16.01 -2.75
C GLY A 61 -8.74 -16.82 -1.47
N ASP A 62 -7.65 -17.05 -0.72
CA ASP A 62 -7.65 -17.82 0.53
C ASP A 62 -7.83 -16.97 1.80
N GLY A 63 -8.02 -15.66 1.63
CA GLY A 63 -8.20 -14.67 2.70
C GLY A 63 -6.90 -14.24 3.36
N LYS A 64 -5.74 -14.50 2.74
CA LYS A 64 -4.43 -14.09 3.25
C LYS A 64 -3.67 -13.30 2.21
N ALA A 65 -2.90 -12.33 2.68
CA ALA A 65 -2.01 -11.57 1.82
C ALA A 65 -0.87 -12.44 1.27
N ASP A 66 -0.64 -12.36 -0.04
CA ASP A 66 0.52 -12.91 -0.74
C ASP A 66 1.51 -11.79 -1.10
N ILE A 67 2.73 -12.14 -1.52
CA ILE A 67 3.78 -11.15 -1.83
C ILE A 67 4.01 -11.10 -3.35
N LEU A 68 3.84 -9.91 -3.95
CA LEU A 68 4.18 -9.66 -5.34
C LEU A 68 5.63 -9.16 -5.44
N TRP A 69 6.46 -9.94 -6.11
CA TRP A 69 7.84 -9.62 -6.45
C TRP A 69 7.96 -9.11 -7.88
N HIS A 70 8.83 -8.12 -8.10
CA HIS A 70 9.13 -7.59 -9.41
C HIS A 70 10.63 -7.33 -9.58
N ASN A 71 11.19 -7.79 -10.70
CA ASN A 71 12.57 -7.54 -11.07
C ASN A 71 12.66 -6.31 -11.97
N GLN A 72 13.15 -5.20 -11.44
CA GLN A 72 13.20 -3.92 -12.16
C GLN A 72 14.19 -3.91 -13.34
N SER A 73 15.12 -4.87 -13.42
CA SER A 73 16.10 -4.93 -14.52
C SER A 73 15.68 -5.88 -15.65
N THR A 74 14.89 -6.90 -15.35
CA THR A 74 14.43 -7.89 -16.36
C THR A 74 12.94 -7.78 -16.70
N GLY A 75 12.15 -7.10 -15.86
CA GLY A 75 10.70 -7.01 -15.99
C GLY A 75 9.93 -8.26 -15.57
N GLN A 76 10.62 -9.26 -14.99
CA GLN A 76 9.99 -10.48 -14.47
C GLN A 76 9.19 -10.16 -13.21
N SER A 77 8.04 -10.81 -13.03
CA SER A 77 7.26 -10.72 -11.79
C SER A 77 6.85 -12.11 -11.29
N GLN A 78 6.86 -12.29 -9.98
CA GLN A 78 6.56 -13.56 -9.32
C GLN A 78 5.64 -13.30 -8.11
N ILE A 79 4.65 -14.15 -7.89
CA ILE A 79 3.81 -14.11 -6.69
C ILE A 79 4.25 -15.22 -5.76
N TRP A 80 4.46 -14.89 -4.50
CA TRP A 80 4.73 -15.81 -3.41
C TRP A 80 3.45 -16.02 -2.62
N PHE A 81 2.89 -17.22 -2.71
CA PHE A 81 1.69 -17.58 -1.98
C PHE A 81 2.04 -17.87 -0.53
N MET A 82 1.45 -17.11 0.40
CA MET A 82 1.81 -17.15 1.80
C MET A 82 0.76 -17.89 2.62
N ASN A 83 1.18 -18.50 3.72
CA ASN A 83 0.28 -19.03 4.73
C ASN A 83 0.89 -18.73 6.11
N GLY A 84 0.60 -17.53 6.59
CA GLY A 84 1.31 -16.89 7.69
C GLY A 84 2.80 -16.79 7.39
N GLY A 85 3.61 -17.35 8.27
CA GLY A 85 5.07 -17.35 8.19
C GLY A 85 5.70 -18.21 7.11
N THR A 86 4.92 -18.91 6.29
CA THR A 86 5.41 -19.94 5.37
C THR A 86 5.13 -19.55 3.93
N LEU A 87 6.14 -19.66 3.07
CA LEU A 87 5.97 -19.65 1.62
C LEU A 87 5.39 -21.00 1.18
N SER A 88 4.11 -21.03 0.84
CA SER A 88 3.40 -22.25 0.43
C SER A 88 3.80 -22.69 -0.98
N SER A 89 3.87 -21.73 -1.90
CA SER A 89 4.30 -21.93 -3.29
C SER A 89 4.64 -20.59 -3.93
N ALA A 90 5.23 -20.61 -5.12
CA ALA A 90 5.49 -19.41 -5.91
C ALA A 90 5.09 -19.64 -7.36
N ALA A 91 4.64 -18.59 -8.04
CA ALA A 91 4.27 -18.62 -9.45
C ALA A 91 4.86 -17.43 -10.21
N ASP A 92 5.54 -17.73 -11.31
CA ASP A 92 5.94 -16.71 -12.27
C ASP A 92 4.70 -16.25 -13.04
N THR A 93 4.50 -14.93 -13.13
CA THR A 93 3.34 -14.34 -13.83
C THR A 93 3.67 -14.17 -15.32
N SER A 94 4.14 -13.00 -15.73
CA SER A 94 4.64 -12.71 -17.07
C SER A 94 5.76 -11.66 -17.01
N THR A 95 6.63 -11.67 -18.01
CA THR A 95 7.73 -10.71 -18.14
C THR A 95 7.29 -9.51 -18.97
N VAL A 96 7.39 -8.31 -18.40
CA VAL A 96 7.23 -7.04 -19.14
C VAL A 96 8.61 -6.52 -19.54
N SER A 97 9.07 -6.86 -20.74
CA SER A 97 10.45 -6.58 -21.16
C SER A 97 10.78 -5.09 -21.31
N ASP A 98 9.78 -4.23 -21.51
CA ASP A 98 9.95 -2.78 -21.45
C ASP A 98 9.96 -2.32 -19.99
N THR A 99 11.16 -2.08 -19.46
CA THR A 99 11.41 -1.70 -18.05
C THR A 99 10.96 -0.28 -17.70
N HIS A 100 10.40 0.48 -18.65
CA HIS A 100 9.69 1.72 -18.31
C HIS A 100 8.33 1.42 -17.66
N TRP A 101 7.77 0.23 -17.87
CA TRP A 101 6.60 -0.23 -17.12
C TRP A 101 6.99 -0.57 -15.69
N ALA A 102 6.29 0.02 -14.74
CA ALA A 102 6.40 -0.28 -13.33
C ALA A 102 5.05 -0.67 -12.77
N ILE A 103 5.05 -1.58 -11.81
CA ILE A 103 3.90 -1.82 -10.93
C ILE A 103 3.77 -0.61 -10.02
N VAL A 104 2.58 -0.03 -9.97
CA VAL A 104 2.28 1.18 -9.20
C VAL A 104 1.09 0.99 -8.24
N GLY A 105 0.51 -0.20 -8.20
CA GLY A 105 -0.53 -0.54 -7.23
C GLY A 105 -0.98 -1.99 -7.31
N VAL A 106 -1.53 -2.47 -6.21
CA VAL A 106 -2.17 -3.78 -6.06
C VAL A 106 -3.53 -3.55 -5.41
N GLY A 107 -4.57 -4.21 -5.92
CA GLY A 107 -5.93 -4.10 -5.39
C GLY A 107 -6.92 -4.88 -6.25
N ASP A 108 -8.07 -5.28 -5.72
CA ASP A 108 -9.12 -6.00 -6.45
C ASP A 108 -9.89 -5.03 -7.35
N PHE A 109 -9.53 -4.93 -8.64
CA PHE A 109 -10.15 -3.97 -9.57
C PHE A 109 -11.44 -4.51 -10.20
N ASP A 110 -11.61 -5.84 -10.29
CA ASP A 110 -12.79 -6.47 -10.90
C ASP A 110 -13.86 -6.96 -9.90
N GLY A 111 -13.55 -6.95 -8.60
CA GLY A 111 -14.44 -7.29 -7.49
C GLY A 111 -14.60 -8.81 -7.29
N ASP A 112 -13.64 -9.61 -7.77
CA ASP A 112 -13.69 -11.07 -7.66
C ASP A 112 -13.06 -11.64 -6.37
N GLY A 113 -12.67 -10.75 -5.46
CA GLY A 113 -12.06 -11.04 -4.17
C GLY A 113 -10.57 -11.37 -4.25
N LYS A 114 -9.94 -11.18 -5.41
CA LYS A 114 -8.49 -11.36 -5.58
C LYS A 114 -7.81 -10.06 -5.96
N ALA A 115 -6.55 -9.92 -5.54
CA ALA A 115 -5.72 -8.80 -5.87
C ALA A 115 -5.31 -8.82 -7.35
N ASP A 116 -5.44 -7.67 -8.01
CA ASP A 116 -4.97 -7.40 -9.37
C ASP A 116 -3.76 -6.45 -9.36
N ILE A 117 -3.13 -6.23 -10.52
CA ILE A 117 -1.89 -5.45 -10.63
C ILE A 117 -2.08 -4.25 -11.55
N LEU A 118 -1.87 -3.03 -11.02
CA LEU A 118 -1.85 -1.79 -11.79
C LEU A 118 -0.43 -1.46 -12.25
N TRP A 119 -0.28 -1.31 -13.57
CA TRP A 119 0.95 -0.96 -14.25
C TRP A 119 0.88 0.45 -14.83
N ARG A 120 2.01 1.15 -14.79
CA ARG A 120 2.21 2.44 -15.45
C ARG A 120 3.54 2.47 -16.19
N ASN A 121 3.52 2.90 -17.45
CA ASN A 121 4.72 3.21 -18.20
C ASN A 121 5.20 4.62 -17.85
N LYS A 122 6.34 4.72 -17.17
CA LYS A 122 6.92 6.00 -16.70
C LYS A 122 7.43 6.93 -17.80
N SER A 123 7.53 6.44 -19.05
CA SER A 123 7.97 7.23 -20.19
C SER A 123 6.82 7.76 -21.03
N THR A 124 5.77 6.95 -21.23
CA THR A 124 4.62 7.29 -22.09
C THR A 124 3.38 7.71 -21.30
N GLY A 125 3.29 7.36 -20.01
CA GLY A 125 2.13 7.61 -19.17
C GLY A 125 0.98 6.63 -19.39
N GLN A 126 1.19 5.59 -20.20
CA GLN A 126 0.22 4.52 -20.40
C GLN A 126 -0.02 3.76 -19.10
N ASN A 127 -1.26 3.34 -18.87
CA ASN A 127 -1.66 2.61 -17.69
C ASN A 127 -2.43 1.35 -18.09
N ALA A 128 -2.18 0.24 -17.42
CA ALA A 128 -2.83 -1.04 -17.67
C ALA A 128 -3.06 -1.80 -16.37
N ILE A 129 -4.15 -2.55 -16.30
CA ILE A 129 -4.46 -3.45 -15.19
C ILE A 129 -4.32 -4.88 -15.69
N TRP A 130 -3.64 -5.72 -14.92
CA TRP A 130 -3.68 -7.17 -15.08
C TRP A 130 -4.65 -7.73 -14.06
N PHE A 131 -5.76 -8.27 -14.57
CA PHE A 131 -6.70 -9.03 -13.75
C PHE A 131 -6.09 -10.40 -13.48
N MET A 132 -5.93 -10.77 -12.22
CA MET A 132 -5.19 -11.95 -11.81
C MET A 132 -6.14 -13.08 -11.40
N ILE A 133 -5.64 -14.31 -11.49
CA ILE A 133 -6.29 -15.49 -10.92
C ILE A 133 -5.20 -16.39 -10.36
N GLY A 134 -4.91 -16.24 -9.07
CA GLY A 134 -3.69 -16.79 -8.48
C GLY A 134 -2.46 -16.22 -9.19
N GLY A 135 -1.59 -17.11 -9.68
CA GLY A 135 -0.31 -16.74 -10.28
C GLY A 135 -0.39 -16.35 -11.76
N SER A 136 -1.58 -16.36 -12.35
CA SER A 136 -1.78 -16.18 -13.80
C SER A 136 -2.59 -14.94 -14.11
N ILE A 137 -2.36 -14.37 -15.30
CA ILE A 137 -3.15 -13.25 -15.82
C ILE A 137 -4.45 -13.83 -16.43
N LYS A 138 -5.59 -13.50 -15.83
CA LYS A 138 -6.93 -13.85 -16.33
C LYS A 138 -7.28 -13.02 -17.57
N SER A 139 -7.04 -11.71 -17.49
CA SER A 139 -7.23 -10.77 -18.60
C SER A 139 -6.49 -9.45 -18.34
N THR A 140 -6.47 -8.54 -19.31
CA THR A 140 -5.85 -7.22 -19.16
C THR A 140 -6.83 -6.11 -19.56
N GLY A 141 -6.71 -4.94 -18.93
CA GLY A 141 -7.49 -3.75 -19.24
C GLY A 141 -6.58 -2.53 -19.39
N ASN A 142 -6.62 -1.87 -20.55
CA ASN A 142 -5.94 -0.58 -20.72
C ASN A 142 -6.85 0.53 -20.18
N ILE A 143 -6.32 1.35 -19.28
CA ILE A 143 -7.04 2.51 -18.74
C ILE A 143 -6.45 3.80 -19.31
N THR A 144 -7.10 4.93 -19.03
CA THR A 144 -6.71 6.24 -19.57
C THR A 144 -5.22 6.53 -19.39
N THR A 145 -4.54 6.94 -20.48
CA THR A 145 -3.15 7.41 -20.45
C THR A 145 -3.06 8.77 -19.77
N VAL A 146 -2.14 8.94 -18.83
CA VAL A 146 -1.82 10.24 -18.22
C VAL A 146 -0.42 10.65 -18.69
N THR A 147 -0.36 11.42 -19.77
CA THR A 147 0.89 11.75 -20.47
C THR A 147 1.83 12.67 -19.69
N ASP A 148 1.28 13.45 -18.76
CA ASP A 148 2.10 14.24 -17.83
C ASP A 148 2.71 13.30 -16.77
N GLN A 149 4.04 13.24 -16.75
CA GLN A 149 4.79 12.35 -15.86
C GLN A 149 4.92 12.89 -14.42
N ASN A 150 4.53 14.15 -14.17
CA ASN A 150 4.47 14.69 -12.81
C ASN A 150 3.34 14.05 -11.99
N TRP A 151 2.31 13.56 -12.68
CA TRP A 151 1.24 12.75 -12.10
C TRP A 151 1.74 11.34 -11.80
N THR A 152 1.62 10.96 -10.54
CA THR A 152 1.94 9.62 -10.03
C THR A 152 0.70 9.01 -9.41
N VAL A 153 0.57 7.68 -9.50
CA VAL A 153 -0.37 6.95 -8.65
C VAL A 153 0.16 7.03 -7.23
N ALA A 154 -0.59 7.68 -6.35
CA ALA A 154 -0.26 7.83 -4.95
C ALA A 154 -0.79 6.65 -4.14
N GLY A 155 -2.04 6.22 -4.41
CA GLY A 155 -2.66 5.12 -3.69
C GLY A 155 -3.68 4.36 -4.54
N VAL A 156 -3.93 3.11 -4.14
CA VAL A 156 -4.97 2.24 -4.68
C VAL A 156 -5.81 1.73 -3.52
N GLY A 157 -7.13 1.79 -3.65
CA GLY A 157 -8.06 1.42 -2.57
C GLY A 157 -9.50 1.70 -2.96
N ASP A 158 -10.47 1.11 -2.27
CA ASP A 158 -11.90 1.26 -2.58
C ASP A 158 -12.43 2.58 -2.01
N PHE A 159 -12.30 3.66 -2.78
CA PHE A 159 -12.75 4.98 -2.39
C PHE A 159 -14.28 5.08 -2.46
N SER A 160 -14.93 4.28 -3.31
CA SER A 160 -16.38 4.30 -3.54
C SER A 160 -17.20 3.43 -2.56
N GLY A 161 -16.60 2.41 -1.98
CA GLY A 161 -17.25 1.38 -1.17
C GLY A 161 -18.01 0.33 -1.99
N ASP A 162 -17.69 0.16 -3.27
CA ASP A 162 -18.37 -0.79 -4.17
C ASP A 162 -17.71 -2.18 -4.23
N GLY A 163 -16.64 -2.37 -3.45
CA GLY A 163 -15.85 -3.59 -3.40
C GLY A 163 -14.71 -3.63 -4.42
N LYS A 164 -14.52 -2.60 -5.23
CA LYS A 164 -13.44 -2.53 -6.22
C LYS A 164 -12.42 -1.46 -5.87
N ALA A 165 -11.18 -1.69 -6.29
CA ALA A 165 -10.10 -0.76 -6.11
C ALA A 165 -10.24 0.43 -7.08
N ASP A 166 -10.14 1.63 -6.52
CA ASP A 166 -10.08 2.91 -7.19
C ASP A 166 -8.63 3.47 -7.14
N ILE A 167 -8.36 4.57 -7.85
CA ILE A 167 -6.99 5.12 -7.99
C ILE A 167 -6.92 6.56 -7.52
N LEU A 168 -6.01 6.85 -6.59
CA LEU A 168 -5.62 8.21 -6.23
C LEU A 168 -4.39 8.64 -7.04
N TRP A 169 -4.54 9.73 -7.76
CA TRP A 169 -3.49 10.43 -8.50
C TRP A 169 -3.02 11.67 -7.76
N HIS A 170 -1.72 11.90 -7.78
CA HIS A 170 -1.08 13.09 -7.21
C HIS A 170 -0.06 13.67 -8.20
N ASP A 171 -0.15 14.97 -8.45
CA ASP A 171 0.86 15.73 -9.19
C ASP A 171 1.92 16.25 -8.21
N THR A 172 3.11 15.67 -8.31
CA THR A 172 4.24 15.97 -7.41
C THR A 172 4.85 17.36 -7.59
N VAL A 173 4.49 18.08 -8.66
CA VAL A 173 4.99 19.42 -8.97
C VAL A 173 3.96 20.49 -8.62
N THR A 174 2.68 20.24 -8.89
CA THR A 174 1.61 21.22 -8.66
C THR A 174 0.83 20.99 -7.37
N GLY A 175 0.95 19.82 -6.76
CA GLY A 175 0.20 19.40 -5.58
C GLY A 175 -1.27 19.08 -5.86
N GLN A 176 -1.66 19.00 -7.14
CA GLN A 176 -3.01 18.61 -7.54
C GLN A 176 -3.27 17.13 -7.21
N ASN A 177 -4.52 16.82 -6.91
CA ASN A 177 -4.96 15.48 -6.56
C ASN A 177 -6.23 15.13 -7.33
N GLN A 178 -6.35 13.89 -7.78
CA GLN A 178 -7.52 13.39 -8.49
C GLN A 178 -7.82 11.96 -8.08
N VAL A 179 -9.09 11.63 -7.86
CA VAL A 179 -9.53 10.24 -7.66
C VAL A 179 -10.20 9.76 -8.93
N TRP A 180 -9.81 8.58 -9.40
CA TRP A 180 -10.48 7.84 -10.46
C TRP A 180 -11.26 6.71 -9.83
N LEU A 181 -12.58 6.79 -9.92
CA LEU A 181 -13.48 5.71 -9.55
C LEU A 181 -13.54 4.71 -10.70
N MET A 182 -13.18 3.48 -10.41
CA MET A 182 -12.97 2.41 -11.38
C MET A 182 -14.18 1.48 -11.42
N ASN A 183 -14.28 0.74 -12.51
CA ASN A 183 -15.18 -0.40 -12.63
C ASN A 183 -14.50 -1.42 -13.53
N GLY A 184 -13.73 -2.34 -12.93
CA GLY A 184 -12.82 -3.19 -13.68
C GLY A 184 -11.79 -2.36 -14.45
N GLY A 185 -11.60 -2.69 -15.72
CA GLY A 185 -10.61 -2.05 -16.60
C GLY A 185 -11.04 -0.69 -17.16
N THR A 186 -11.98 0.02 -16.51
CA THR A 186 -12.53 1.29 -17.00
C THR A 186 -12.62 2.33 -15.89
N VAL A 187 -12.38 3.59 -16.24
CA VAL A 187 -12.64 4.74 -15.35
C VAL A 187 -14.13 5.06 -15.44
N ALA A 188 -14.89 4.71 -14.41
CA ALA A 188 -16.33 4.97 -14.35
C ALA A 188 -16.62 6.46 -14.16
N SER A 189 -15.83 7.12 -13.31
CA SER A 189 -15.82 8.58 -13.17
C SER A 189 -14.49 9.06 -12.58
N SER A 190 -14.21 10.35 -12.68
CA SER A 190 -13.06 10.95 -12.01
C SER A 190 -13.37 12.36 -11.53
N ALA A 191 -12.76 12.78 -10.43
CA ALA A 191 -12.89 14.15 -9.94
C ALA A 191 -11.60 14.63 -9.30
N ALA A 192 -11.29 15.91 -9.52
CA ALA A 192 -10.24 16.60 -8.79
C ALA A 192 -10.68 16.81 -7.34
N ILE A 193 -9.76 16.63 -6.40
CA ILE A 193 -9.98 16.91 -4.98
C ILE A 193 -9.10 18.09 -4.54
N LEU A 194 -8.90 18.30 -3.24
CA LEU A 194 -8.14 19.43 -2.72
C LEU A 194 -6.70 19.43 -3.27
N THR A 195 -6.26 20.58 -3.79
CA THR A 195 -4.86 20.81 -4.19
C THR A 195 -4.04 21.24 -2.97
N LEU A 196 -2.91 20.57 -2.75
CA LEU A 196 -1.96 20.91 -1.70
C LEU A 196 -0.85 21.81 -2.27
N SER A 197 -1.07 23.13 -2.23
CA SER A 197 -0.08 24.09 -2.76
C SER A 197 1.22 24.15 -1.96
N ASP A 198 1.21 23.71 -0.71
CA ASP A 198 2.44 23.48 0.07
C ASP A 198 2.97 22.07 -0.26
N LEU A 199 3.99 22.02 -1.12
CA LEU A 199 4.61 20.78 -1.60
C LEU A 199 5.43 20.04 -0.52
N ASN A 200 5.49 20.57 0.71
CA ASN A 200 6.01 19.79 1.84
C ASN A 200 5.01 18.74 2.32
N TRP A 201 3.74 18.83 1.93
CA TRP A 201 2.79 17.75 2.16
C TRP A 201 3.04 16.61 1.18
N HIS A 202 3.34 15.44 1.74
CA HIS A 202 3.56 14.21 0.99
C HIS A 202 2.45 13.22 1.30
N PHE A 203 2.05 12.48 0.27
CA PHE A 203 1.20 11.31 0.44
C PHE A 203 1.91 10.31 1.36
N ALA A 204 1.19 9.76 2.33
CA ALA A 204 1.74 8.87 3.34
C ALA A 204 1.04 7.51 3.43
N GLY A 205 -0.11 7.34 2.78
CA GLY A 205 -0.84 6.08 2.74
C GLY A 205 -2.34 6.27 2.51
N VAL A 206 -3.04 5.16 2.33
CA VAL A 206 -4.49 5.10 2.25
C VAL A 206 -5.02 4.02 3.18
N GLY A 207 -6.23 4.19 3.71
CA GLY A 207 -6.89 3.23 4.58
C GLY A 207 -8.24 3.74 5.08
N ASP A 208 -9.14 2.88 5.52
CA ASP A 208 -10.43 3.27 6.10
C ASP A 208 -10.23 3.71 7.56
N PHE A 209 -10.07 5.00 7.84
CA PHE A 209 -9.75 5.46 9.20
C PHE A 209 -11.00 5.59 10.07
N ASP A 210 -12.20 5.71 9.50
CA ASP A 210 -13.45 5.88 10.26
C ASP A 210 -14.36 4.66 10.33
N GLY A 211 -14.06 3.62 9.56
CA GLY A 211 -14.75 2.34 9.53
C GLY A 211 -16.04 2.37 8.71
N ASP A 212 -16.18 3.31 7.77
CA ASP A 212 -17.36 3.41 6.90
C ASP A 212 -17.32 2.47 5.67
N GLY A 213 -16.22 1.73 5.50
CA GLY A 213 -15.97 0.81 4.40
C GLY A 213 -15.32 1.46 3.18
N LYS A 214 -15.01 2.75 3.22
CA LYS A 214 -14.33 3.48 2.15
C LYS A 214 -12.93 3.90 2.56
N VAL A 215 -12.06 3.97 1.57
CA VAL A 215 -10.66 4.31 1.79
C VAL A 215 -10.49 5.83 1.90
N ASP A 216 -9.79 6.27 2.95
CA ASP A 216 -9.38 7.66 3.19
C ASP A 216 -7.91 7.89 2.81
N ILE A 217 -7.45 9.15 2.88
CA ILE A 217 -6.10 9.56 2.46
C ILE A 217 -5.32 10.16 3.63
N LEU A 218 -4.14 9.61 3.91
CA LEU A 218 -3.21 10.11 4.91
C LEU A 218 -2.11 10.96 4.28
N TRP A 219 -1.92 12.15 4.82
CA TRP A 219 -0.90 13.11 4.42
C TRP A 219 0.05 13.43 5.58
N ARG A 220 1.33 13.65 5.25
CA ARG A 220 2.34 14.12 6.21
C ARG A 220 3.13 15.28 5.63
N ASN A 221 3.24 16.35 6.40
CA ASN A 221 4.10 17.48 6.06
C ASN A 221 5.55 17.18 6.48
N GLY A 222 6.44 17.03 5.51
CA GLY A 222 7.84 16.66 5.71
C GLY A 222 8.71 17.73 6.38
N SER A 223 8.27 19.00 6.42
CA SER A 223 9.03 20.11 7.01
C SER A 223 8.58 20.47 8.43
N THR A 224 7.30 20.27 8.74
CA THR A 224 6.70 20.61 10.05
C THR A 224 6.35 19.39 10.91
N GLY A 225 6.24 18.21 10.30
CA GLY A 225 5.79 17.00 10.97
C GLY A 225 4.28 16.93 11.23
N GLN A 226 3.50 17.88 10.68
CA GLN A 226 2.03 17.83 10.71
C GLN A 226 1.51 16.62 9.93
N ASN A 227 0.37 16.09 10.37
CA ASN A 227 -0.29 14.93 9.74
C ASN A 227 -1.77 15.25 9.57
N ALA A 228 -2.37 14.80 8.48
CA ALA A 228 -3.79 14.98 8.22
C ALA A 228 -4.39 13.75 7.54
N VAL A 229 -5.63 13.42 7.91
CA VAL A 229 -6.44 12.43 7.18
C VAL A 229 -7.57 13.18 6.49
N TRP A 230 -7.72 12.95 5.19
CA TRP A 230 -8.92 13.33 4.45
C TRP A 230 -9.85 12.14 4.41
N SER A 231 -10.95 12.22 5.15
CA SER A 231 -12.00 11.22 5.09
C SER A 231 -12.80 11.40 3.80
N MET A 232 -13.00 10.29 3.09
CA MET A 232 -13.44 10.28 1.70
C MET A 232 -14.81 9.64 1.56
N ASN A 233 -15.56 10.09 0.55
CA ASN A 233 -16.74 9.38 0.07
C ASN A 233 -16.74 9.42 -1.45
N GLY A 234 -16.22 8.37 -2.07
CA GLY A 234 -15.80 8.39 -3.47
C GLY A 234 -14.73 9.45 -3.69
N ALA A 235 -14.91 10.27 -4.73
CA ALA A 235 -13.99 11.35 -5.05
C ALA A 235 -14.28 12.68 -4.29
N THR A 236 -14.90 12.62 -3.11
CA THR A 236 -15.25 13.80 -2.29
C THR A 236 -14.60 13.72 -0.91
N ILE A 237 -13.94 14.80 -0.48
CA ILE A 237 -13.47 14.94 0.90
C ILE A 237 -14.67 15.35 1.76
N VAL A 238 -15.10 14.47 2.67
CA VAL A 238 -16.22 14.75 3.58
C VAL A 238 -15.75 15.41 4.88
N SER A 239 -14.53 15.11 5.31
CA SER A 239 -13.89 15.80 6.42
C SER A 239 -12.36 15.77 6.31
N SER A 240 -11.69 16.71 6.99
CA SER A 240 -10.24 16.78 7.06
C SER A 240 -9.83 16.85 8.53
N TRP A 241 -9.25 15.77 9.05
CA TRP A 241 -8.80 15.70 10.43
C TRP A 241 -7.32 16.01 10.53
N SER A 242 -6.96 16.90 11.48
CA SER A 242 -5.57 17.07 11.88
C SER A 242 -5.22 16.05 12.95
N ILE A 243 -4.18 15.26 12.70
CA ILE A 243 -3.60 14.36 13.69
C ILE A 243 -2.46 15.10 14.40
N GLN A 244 -2.21 14.77 15.66
CA GLN A 244 -1.11 15.36 16.43
C GLN A 244 0.20 15.33 15.62
N PRO A 245 0.91 16.47 15.50
CA PRO A 245 2.18 16.51 14.78
C PRO A 245 3.25 15.62 15.44
N VAL A 246 4.03 14.94 14.61
CA VAL A 246 5.26 14.24 15.02
C VAL A 246 6.44 15.07 14.52
N THR A 247 6.92 15.98 15.38
CA THR A 247 7.89 17.03 15.04
C THR A 247 9.33 16.54 14.89
N ASP A 248 9.67 15.36 15.42
CA ASP A 248 10.92 14.69 15.07
C ASP A 248 10.79 14.09 13.66
N LEU A 249 11.39 14.76 12.69
CA LEU A 249 11.30 14.42 11.27
C LEU A 249 12.03 13.12 10.89
N ASN A 250 12.80 12.53 11.83
CA ASN A 250 13.34 11.17 11.66
C ASN A 250 12.24 10.12 11.69
N TRP A 251 11.09 10.40 12.34
CA TRP A 251 9.91 9.55 12.25
C TRP A 251 9.22 9.70 10.90
N LYS A 252 9.15 8.58 10.19
CA LYS A 252 8.43 8.43 8.91
C LYS A 252 7.23 7.51 9.12
N ILE A 253 6.15 7.81 8.41
CA ILE A 253 5.05 6.87 8.23
C ILE A 253 5.54 5.84 7.22
N VAL A 254 5.47 4.57 7.58
CA VAL A 254 6.00 3.47 6.77
C VAL A 254 4.96 2.43 6.40
N SER A 255 3.75 2.48 6.94
CA SER A 255 2.63 1.66 6.49
C SER A 255 1.33 2.15 7.13
N VAL A 256 0.22 1.90 6.46
CA VAL A 256 -1.14 2.09 6.96
C VAL A 256 -1.86 0.74 6.87
N GLY A 257 -2.51 0.32 7.95
CA GLY A 257 -3.23 -0.95 8.01
C GLY A 257 -3.91 -1.12 9.36
N ASP A 258 -4.91 -2.00 9.44
CA ASP A 258 -5.60 -2.30 10.71
C ASP A 258 -4.72 -3.24 11.55
N TYR A 259 -4.01 -2.71 12.56
CA TYR A 259 -3.08 -3.49 13.39
C TYR A 259 -3.75 -4.05 14.64
N ASN A 260 -4.95 -3.58 15.03
CA ASN A 260 -5.67 -4.02 16.23
C ASN A 260 -6.95 -4.81 15.96
N GLY A 261 -7.37 -4.94 14.70
CA GLY A 261 -8.54 -5.67 14.25
C GLY A 261 -9.87 -4.97 14.55
N ASP A 262 -9.88 -3.65 14.73
CA ASP A 262 -11.10 -2.89 15.00
C ASP A 262 -11.86 -2.44 13.73
N GLY A 263 -11.33 -2.81 12.56
CA GLY A 263 -11.89 -2.47 11.25
C GLY A 263 -11.47 -1.09 10.76
N LYS A 264 -10.53 -0.42 11.43
CA LYS A 264 -10.02 0.90 11.04
C LYS A 264 -8.52 0.85 10.78
N ALA A 265 -8.08 1.71 9.88
CA ALA A 265 -6.70 1.86 9.52
C ALA A 265 -5.91 2.56 10.61
N ASP A 266 -4.80 1.96 11.03
CA ASP A 266 -3.81 2.49 11.94
C ASP A 266 -2.55 2.94 11.20
N ILE A 267 -1.65 3.65 11.89
CA ILE A 267 -0.43 4.21 11.29
C ILE A 267 0.81 3.57 11.90
N LEU A 268 1.60 2.87 11.10
CA LEU A 268 2.92 2.39 11.49
C LEU A 268 3.99 3.46 11.20
N TRP A 269 4.68 3.83 12.26
CA TRP A 269 5.77 4.78 12.27
C TRP A 269 7.10 4.10 12.48
N ARG A 270 8.13 4.62 11.84
CA ARG A 270 9.52 4.23 12.09
C ARG A 270 10.46 5.42 12.15
N ASN A 271 11.33 5.41 13.15
CA ASN A 271 12.41 6.37 13.27
C ASN A 271 13.62 5.93 12.45
N GLY A 272 13.96 6.69 11.41
CA GLY A 272 15.07 6.39 10.51
C GLY A 272 16.46 6.53 11.12
N SER A 273 16.61 7.18 12.28
CA SER A 273 17.91 7.32 12.95
C SER A 273 18.13 6.29 14.06
N THR A 274 17.06 5.87 14.76
CA THR A 274 17.14 4.95 15.90
C THR A 274 16.65 3.54 15.60
N GLY A 275 15.86 3.35 14.53
CA GLY A 275 15.21 2.08 14.19
C GLY A 275 14.01 1.74 15.08
N GLN A 276 13.59 2.66 15.95
CA GLN A 276 12.39 2.51 16.77
C GLN A 276 11.12 2.49 15.91
N ASN A 277 10.14 1.70 16.32
CA ASN A 277 8.83 1.61 15.69
C ASN A 277 7.76 2.10 16.67
N ALA A 278 6.68 2.67 16.14
CA ALA A 278 5.48 3.00 16.90
C ALA A 278 4.25 2.75 16.04
N ILE A 279 3.15 2.32 16.65
CA ILE A 279 1.84 2.22 15.99
C ILE A 279 0.93 3.23 16.65
N PHE A 280 0.33 4.10 15.86
CA PHE A 280 -0.77 4.94 16.30
C PHE A 280 -2.04 4.18 15.98
N PHE A 281 -2.71 3.68 17.02
CA PHE A 281 -4.03 3.11 16.89
C PHE A 281 -5.03 4.24 16.70
N MET A 282 -5.73 4.25 15.57
CA MET A 282 -6.56 5.36 15.14
C MET A 282 -8.03 5.11 15.43
N ASN A 283 -8.80 6.19 15.51
CA ASN A 283 -10.25 6.15 15.51
C ASN A 283 -10.74 7.42 14.79
N GLY A 284 -10.93 7.31 13.48
CA GLY A 284 -11.02 8.45 12.59
C GLY A 284 -9.77 9.32 12.70
N GLY A 285 -9.97 10.62 12.91
CA GLY A 285 -8.89 11.60 13.05
C GLY A 285 -8.12 11.59 14.37
N THR A 286 -8.45 10.70 15.31
CA THR A 286 -7.88 10.71 16.67
C THR A 286 -6.94 9.53 16.89
N VAL A 287 -5.78 9.77 17.53
CA VAL A 287 -4.92 8.70 18.04
C VAL A 287 -5.55 8.18 19.34
N ALA A 288 -6.18 7.01 19.28
CA ALA A 288 -6.80 6.36 20.44
C ALA A 288 -5.73 5.86 21.43
N SER A 289 -4.63 5.31 20.92
CA SER A 289 -3.45 4.96 21.72
C SER A 289 -2.19 4.85 20.87
N THR A 290 -1.03 4.83 21.52
CA THR A 290 0.26 4.61 20.86
C THR A 290 0.99 3.49 21.57
N LEU A 291 1.38 2.46 20.81
CA LEU A 291 2.22 1.37 21.31
C LEU A 291 3.50 1.24 20.48
N TYR A 292 4.51 0.59 21.04
CA TYR A 292 5.84 0.51 20.46
C TYR A 292 6.22 -0.96 20.24
N PRO A 293 6.07 -1.49 19.01
CA PRO A 293 6.67 -2.76 18.64
C PRO A 293 8.20 -2.74 18.85
N PRO A 294 8.87 -3.91 18.87
CA PRO A 294 10.32 -3.98 18.93
C PRO A 294 10.98 -3.08 17.87
N SER A 295 12.18 -2.58 18.14
CA SER A 295 12.97 -1.87 17.14
C SER A 295 13.49 -2.84 16.07
N GLN A 296 13.78 -2.30 14.88
CA GLN A 296 14.53 -3.00 13.83
C GLN A 296 15.76 -2.21 13.42
N PRO A 297 16.92 -2.88 13.17
CA PRO A 297 18.15 -2.19 12.81
C PRO A 297 17.95 -1.23 11.63
N VAL A 298 18.53 -0.03 11.71
CA VAL A 298 18.36 0.98 10.64
C VAL A 298 19.01 0.52 9.33
N ALA A 299 20.20 -0.07 9.40
CA ALA A 299 21.00 -0.37 8.21
C ALA A 299 20.33 -1.43 7.32
N GLY A 300 19.91 -0.99 6.12
CA GLY A 300 19.36 -1.83 5.06
C GLY A 300 17.91 -2.27 5.26
N TRP A 301 17.40 -2.38 6.49
CA TRP A 301 16.02 -2.81 6.73
C TRP A 301 15.01 -1.71 6.42
N THR A 302 13.93 -2.05 5.74
CA THR A 302 12.72 -1.23 5.53
C THR A 302 11.48 -2.09 5.68
N VAL A 303 10.34 -1.48 6.03
CA VAL A 303 9.05 -2.12 5.76
C VAL A 303 8.91 -2.19 4.25
N ALA A 304 8.49 -3.34 3.73
CA ALA A 304 8.50 -3.62 2.29
C ALA A 304 7.18 -3.28 1.59
N LEU A 305 6.15 -2.88 2.34
CA LEU A 305 4.79 -2.61 1.89
C LEU A 305 4.37 -1.23 2.41
N HIS A 306 3.82 -0.40 1.53
CA HIS A 306 3.42 0.99 1.78
C HIS A 306 2.06 1.25 1.15
#